data_AF-A0A0X8CMB7-F1
#
_entry.id   AF-A0A0X8CMB7-F1
#
_cell.length_a   1.000
_cell.length_b   1.000
_cell.length_c   1.000
_cell.angle_alpha   90.00
_cell.angle_beta   90.00
_cell.angle_gamma   90.00
#
_symmetry.space_group_name_H-M   'P 1'
#
loop_
_entity.id
_entity.type
_entity.pdbx_description
1 polymer ?
#
loop_
_entity_poly.entity_id
_entity_poly.type
_entity_poly.pdbx_seq_one_letter_code
_entity_poly.pdbx_strand_id
1 'polypeptide(L)'
;MLFQVVYALCVLLWLAFPELKGHELLPTVFPGFKMITVGSFIYGLVASMIYGWIVAIVFVFFFNLWPQLIATVPRQRGIRAN
;
A
#
# COMPACT_ATOMS: atom_id res chain seq x y z
N MET A 1 -10.47 3.33 -3.37
CA MET A 1 -9.79 2.19 -4.02
C MET A 1 -8.83 2.64 -5.12
N LEU A 2 -7.99 3.65 -4.85
CA LEU A 2 -7.11 4.23 -5.88
C LEU A 2 -6.12 3.20 -6.45
N PHE A 3 -5.53 2.36 -5.59
CA PHE A 3 -4.61 1.30 -6.01
C PHE A 3 -5.25 0.27 -6.95
N GLN A 4 -6.54 -0.04 -6.79
CA GLN A 4 -7.26 -0.95 -7.69
C GLN A 4 -7.53 -0.30 -9.05
N VAL A 5 -7.83 0.99 -9.08
CA VAL A 5 -8.01 1.75 -10.34
C VAL A 5 -6.69 1.83 -11.10
N VAL A 6 -5.59 2.16 -10.41
CA VAL A 6 -4.24 2.18 -11.01
C VAL A 6 -3.87 0.79 -11.53
N TYR A 7 -4.12 -0.26 -10.74
CA TYR A 7 -3.91 -1.64 -11.18
C TYR A 7 -4.70 -1.98 -12.46
N ALA A 8 -5.99 -1.66 -12.50
CA ALA A 8 -6.82 -1.90 -13.68
C ALA A 8 -6.32 -1.11 -14.91
N LEU A 9 -5.91 0.15 -14.72
CA LEU A 9 -5.29 0.95 -15.77
C LEU A 9 -3.97 0.34 -16.27
N CYS A 10 -3.11 -0.17 -15.38
CA CYS A 10 -1.89 -0.87 -15.77
C CYS A 10 -2.20 -2.10 -16.63
N VAL A 11 -3.21 -2.88 -16.27
CA VAL A 11 -3.65 -4.05 -17.05
C VAL A 11 -4.20 -3.62 -18.41
N LEU A 12 -5.03 -2.58 -18.46
CA LEU A 12 -5.57 -2.04 -19.71
C LEU A 12 -4.49 -1.48 -20.64
N LEU A 13 -3.51 -0.74 -20.11
CA LEU A 13 -2.39 -0.21 -20.89
C LEU A 13 -1.54 -1.33 -21.48
N TRP A 14 -1.37 -2.44 -20.77
CA TRP A 14 -0.66 -3.60 -21.30
C TRP A 14 -1.41 -4.25 -22.46
N LEU A 15 -2.73 -4.36 -22.36
CA LEU A 15 -3.56 -4.88 -23.47
C LEU A 15 -3.51 -3.96 -24.70
N ALA A 16 -3.45 -2.64 -24.50
CA ALA A 16 -3.38 -1.67 -25.58
C ALA A 16 -1.97 -1.56 -26.19
N PHE A 17 -0.91 -1.70 -25.38
CA PHE A 17 0.48 -1.50 -25.79
C PHE A 17 1.41 -2.55 -25.14
N PRO A 18 1.55 -3.75 -25.73
CA PRO A 18 2.32 -4.84 -25.12
C PRO A 18 3.85 -4.65 -25.14
N GLU A 19 4.37 -3.74 -25.97
CA GLU A 19 5.82 -3.51 -26.16
C GLU A 19 6.46 -2.53 -25.14
N LEU A 20 5.68 -2.01 -24.17
CA LEU A 20 6.17 -1.03 -23.21
C LEU A 20 6.99 -1.67 -22.08
N LYS A 21 8.22 -1.20 -21.84
CA LYS A 21 9.09 -1.64 -20.72
C LYS A 21 8.49 -1.44 -19.32
N GLY A 22 7.49 -0.56 -19.16
CA GLY A 22 6.81 -0.31 -17.88
C GLY A 22 6.06 -1.52 -17.30
N HIS A 23 5.89 -2.54 -18.12
CA HIS A 23 5.33 -3.83 -17.79
C HIS A 23 6.12 -4.62 -16.75
N GLU A 24 7.42 -4.37 -16.58
CA GLU A 24 8.25 -5.06 -15.56
C GLU A 24 7.95 -4.61 -14.12
N LEU A 25 7.26 -3.48 -13.93
CA LEU A 25 6.89 -2.97 -12.61
C LEU A 25 5.86 -3.88 -11.92
N LEU A 26 4.89 -4.40 -12.67
CA LEU A 26 3.79 -5.19 -12.10
C LEU A 26 4.27 -6.55 -11.54
N PRO A 27 5.10 -7.33 -12.25
CA PRO A 27 5.72 -8.55 -11.71
C PRO A 27 6.72 -8.30 -10.58
N THR A 28 7.35 -7.13 -10.55
CA THR A 28 8.30 -6.76 -9.48
C THR A 28 7.58 -6.44 -8.18
N VAL A 29 6.47 -5.72 -8.25
CA VAL A 29 5.64 -5.39 -7.08
C VAL A 29 4.81 -6.60 -6.64
N PHE A 30 4.32 -7.41 -7.59
CA PHE A 30 3.51 -8.58 -7.32
C PHE A 30 4.27 -9.85 -7.76
N PRO A 31 5.07 -10.47 -6.86
CA PRO A 31 5.82 -11.66 -7.19
C PRO A 31 4.88 -12.80 -7.64
N GLY A 32 5.21 -13.44 -8.76
CA GLY A 32 4.40 -14.53 -9.35
C GLY A 32 3.25 -14.07 -10.25
N PHE A 33 3.12 -12.77 -10.51
CA PHE A 33 2.08 -12.25 -11.39
C PHE A 33 2.38 -12.53 -12.88
N LYS A 34 1.60 -13.42 -13.50
CA LYS A 34 1.61 -13.70 -14.95
C LYS A 34 0.28 -13.24 -15.56
N MET A 35 0.30 -12.13 -16.30
CA MET A 35 -0.84 -11.49 -16.96
C MET A 35 -1.79 -12.43 -17.75
N ILE A 36 -1.32 -13.61 -18.14
CA ILE A 36 -2.06 -14.57 -19.01
C ILE A 36 -3.07 -15.44 -18.23
N THR A 37 -3.08 -15.43 -16.89
CA THR A 37 -3.99 -16.26 -16.09
C THR A 37 -4.98 -15.42 -15.29
N VAL A 38 -6.29 -15.74 -15.41
CA VAL A 38 -7.39 -15.09 -14.64
C VAL A 38 -7.12 -15.11 -13.14
N GLY A 39 -6.50 -16.19 -12.63
CA GLY A 39 -6.07 -16.29 -11.23
C GLY A 39 -5.05 -15.22 -10.82
N SER A 40 -4.09 -14.89 -11.68
CA SER A 40 -3.13 -13.82 -11.41
C SER A 40 -3.81 -12.45 -11.40
N PHE A 41 -4.81 -12.22 -12.26
CA PHE A 41 -5.56 -10.96 -12.27
C PHE A 41 -6.31 -10.73 -10.94
N ILE A 42 -7.00 -11.76 -10.43
CA ILE A 42 -7.71 -11.67 -9.15
C ILE A 42 -6.71 -11.48 -8.00
N TYR A 43 -5.58 -12.19 -8.04
CA TYR A 43 -4.51 -12.01 -7.08
C TYR A 43 -4.00 -10.56 -7.04
N GLY A 44 -3.70 -9.94 -8.18
CA GLY A 44 -3.27 -8.54 -8.25
C GLY A 44 -4.35 -7.56 -7.73
N LEU A 45 -5.62 -7.86 -7.97
CA LEU A 45 -6.75 -7.04 -7.52
C LEU A 45 -6.97 -7.11 -6.00
N VAL A 46 -6.78 -8.29 -5.41
CA VAL A 46 -6.82 -8.47 -3.94
C VAL A 46 -5.57 -7.90 -3.30
N ALA A 47 -4.39 -8.14 -3.87
CA ALA A 47 -3.14 -7.62 -3.35
C ALA A 47 -3.14 -6.08 -3.31
N SER A 48 -3.58 -5.42 -4.38
CA SER A 48 -3.72 -3.95 -4.40
C SER A 48 -4.72 -3.41 -3.37
N MET A 49 -5.75 -4.17 -2.99
CA MET A 49 -6.63 -3.83 -1.88
C MET A 49 -5.91 -3.88 -0.53
N ILE A 50 -5.12 -4.93 -0.31
CA ILE A 50 -4.31 -5.09 0.91
C ILE A 50 -3.31 -3.94 1.05
N TYR A 51 -2.62 -3.56 -0.03
CA TYR A 51 -1.73 -2.38 -0.03
C TYR A 51 -2.47 -1.10 0.39
N GLY A 52 -3.68 -0.88 -0.13
CA GLY A 52 -4.51 0.26 0.28
C GLY A 52 -4.86 0.24 1.78
N TRP A 53 -5.17 -0.92 2.33
CA TRP A 53 -5.42 -1.08 3.76
C TRP A 53 -4.18 -0.81 4.61
N ILE A 54 -3.01 -1.30 4.20
CA ILE A 54 -1.75 -1.03 4.91
C ILE A 54 -1.51 0.48 4.98
N VAL A 55 -1.64 1.19 3.86
CA VAL A 55 -1.48 2.66 3.83
C VAL A 55 -2.49 3.34 4.75
N ALA A 56 -3.75 2.91 4.75
CA ALA A 56 -4.79 3.47 5.62
C ALA A 56 -4.48 3.22 7.11
N ILE A 57 -4.07 2.01 7.48
CA ILE A 57 -3.69 1.66 8.87
C ILE A 57 -2.52 2.50 9.34
N VAL A 58 -1.45 2.61 8.52
CA VAL A 58 -0.28 3.44 8.83
C VAL A 58 -0.70 4.90 9.03
N PHE A 59 -1.54 5.43 8.14
CA PHE A 59 -2.03 6.80 8.26
C PHE A 59 -2.84 7.00 9.56
N VAL A 60 -3.80 6.13 9.85
CA VAL A 60 -4.60 6.20 11.08
C VAL A 60 -3.71 6.07 12.32
N PHE A 61 -2.72 5.18 12.29
CA PHE A 61 -1.78 5.02 13.39
C PHE A 61 -1.02 6.31 13.69
N PHE A 62 -0.42 6.94 12.67
CA PHE A 62 0.40 8.14 12.86
C PHE A 62 -0.41 9.42 13.12
N PHE A 63 -1.57 9.58 12.51
CA PHE A 63 -2.35 10.82 12.62
C PHE A 63 -3.38 10.80 13.75
N ASN A 64 -3.90 9.63 14.12
CA ASN A 64 -4.89 9.50 15.18
C ASN A 64 -4.30 8.92 16.47
N LEU A 65 -3.65 7.76 16.44
CA LEU A 65 -3.20 7.07 17.66
C LEU A 65 -1.90 7.64 18.24
N TRP A 66 -0.91 7.91 17.40
CA TRP A 66 0.43 8.34 17.80
C TRP A 66 0.46 9.62 18.66
N PRO A 67 -0.34 10.67 18.36
CA PRO A 67 -0.41 11.86 19.23
C PRO A 67 -0.96 11.55 20.63
N GLN A 68 -1.91 10.62 20.74
CA GLN A 68 -2.50 10.19 22.02
C GLN A 68 -1.47 9.43 22.84
N LEU A 69 -0.75 8.51 22.18
CA LEU A 69 0.35 7.75 22.76
C LEU A 69 1.43 8.69 23.32
N ILE A 70 1.88 9.68 22.55
CA ILE A 70 2.87 10.67 23.01
C ILE A 70 2.33 11.50 24.18
N ALA A 71 1.05 11.89 24.16
CA ALA A 71 0.43 12.66 25.25
C ALA A 71 0.38 11.86 26.57
N THR A 72 0.25 10.53 26.49
CA THR A 72 0.26 9.65 27.67
C THR A 72 1.66 9.31 28.18
N VAL A 73 2.73 9.60 27.42
CA VAL A 73 4.10 9.42 27.93
C VAL A 73 4.32 10.45 29.04
N PRO A 74 4.60 10.02 30.29
CA PRO A 74 4.90 10.94 31.36
C PRO A 74 6.18 11.68 30.99
N ARG A 75 6.05 12.96 30.63
CA ARG A 75 7.20 13.84 30.52
C ARG A 75 7.80 13.92 31.92
N GLN A 76 8.92 13.23 32.16
CA GLN A 76 9.72 13.43 33.37
C GLN A 76 10.23 14.88 33.36
N ARG A 77 9.40 15.82 33.82
CA ARG A 77 9.69 17.26 33.83
C ARG A 77 9.98 17.78 35.24
N GLY A 78 10.28 16.90 36.18
CA GLY A 78 10.44 17.29 37.58
C GLY A 78 11.22 16.29 38.41
N ILE A 79 12.48 16.00 38.04
CA ILE A 79 13.48 15.73 39.08
C ILE A 79 14.10 17.10 39.43
N ARG A 80 13.30 17.90 40.14
CA ARG A 80 13.76 18.93 41.08
C ARG A 80 13.09 18.59 42.40
N ALA A 81 13.87 18.07 43.32
CA ALA A 81 13.71 18.25 44.76
C ALA A 81 15.15 18.50 45.24
N ASN A 82 15.51 19.78 45.38
CA ASN A 82 15.71 20.46 46.67
C ASN A 82 16.81 19.79 47.49
#